data_AF-A0A450YXC1-F1
#
_entry.id   AF-A0A450YXC1-F1
#
_cell.length_a   1.000
_cell.length_b   1.000
_cell.length_c   1.000
_cell.angle_alpha   90.00
_cell.angle_beta   90.00
_cell.angle_gamma   90.00
#
_symmetry.space_group_name_H-M   'P 1'
#
loop_
_entity.id
_entity.type
_entity.pdbx_description
1 polymer ?
#
loop_
_entity_poly.entity_id
_entity_poly.type
_entity_poly.pdbx_seq_one_letter_code
_entity_poly.pdbx_strand_id
1 'polypeptide(L)'
;MLIKSRWVFLKRPDNLTEKQGSKLAELLKHNLKTVKSYLLKEEFQLFWAYASPYWVELFLDDWCAKTMRSKIEPMKKVARMLRNHRRLLLNWFWAERRFSSGVVEGFNNKAKLTTRKA
;
A
#
# COMPACT_ATOMS: atom_id res chain seq x y z
N MET A 1 9.70 -0.43 23.77
CA MET A 1 10.12 0.89 23.26
C MET A 1 9.86 0.98 21.75
N LEU A 2 8.73 1.56 21.30
CA LEU A 2 8.41 1.79 19.87
C LEU A 2 8.03 3.26 19.57
N ILE A 3 8.14 4.13 20.56
CA ILE A 3 7.47 5.45 20.57
C ILE A 3 8.08 6.42 19.55
N LYS A 4 9.31 6.19 19.05
CA LYS A 4 9.97 7.07 18.05
C LYS A 4 10.15 6.45 16.66
N SER A 5 9.74 5.19 16.45
CA SER A 5 10.00 4.44 15.21
C SER A 5 8.84 4.49 14.20
N ARG A 6 7.65 4.89 14.65
CA ARG A 6 6.43 4.97 13.81
C ARG A 6 6.63 5.79 12.54
N TRP A 7 7.35 6.91 12.65
CA TRP A 7 7.56 7.84 11.54
C TRP A 7 8.43 7.28 10.42
N VAL A 8 9.30 6.31 10.73
CA VAL A 8 10.17 5.66 9.74
C VAL A 8 9.35 4.83 8.76
N PHE A 9 8.33 4.10 9.23
CA PHE A 9 7.45 3.29 8.38
C PHE A 9 6.48 4.12 7.50
N LEU A 10 6.28 5.40 7.84
CA LEU A 10 5.34 6.28 7.13
C LEU A 10 5.99 7.05 5.97
N LYS A 11 7.33 7.15 5.96
CA LYS A 11 8.07 7.80 4.88
C LYS A 11 8.27 6.84 3.70
N ARG A 12 8.41 7.40 2.50
CA ARG A 12 8.89 6.65 1.32
C ARG A 12 10.37 6.29 1.53
N PRO A 13 10.85 5.13 1.03
CA PRO A 13 12.25 4.75 1.11
C PRO A 13 13.20 5.85 0.63
N ASP A 14 12.84 6.51 -0.48
CA ASP A 14 13.61 7.60 -1.10
C ASP A 14 13.70 8.86 -0.22
N ASN A 15 12.79 9.01 0.75
CA ASN A 15 12.69 10.16 1.65
C ASN A 15 13.24 9.85 3.06
N LEU A 16 13.86 8.68 3.25
CA LEU A 16 14.49 8.29 4.51
C LEU A 16 15.91 8.85 4.57
N THR A 17 16.29 9.39 5.73
CA THR A 17 17.70 9.68 6.00
C THR A 17 18.44 8.38 6.28
N GLU A 18 19.76 8.35 6.07
CA GLU A 18 20.60 7.16 6.26
C GLU A 18 20.46 6.53 7.66
N LYS A 19 20.38 7.38 8.70
CA LYS A 19 20.11 6.96 10.09
C LYS A 19 18.71 6.33 10.24
N GLN A 20 17.71 6.82 9.52
CA GLN A 20 16.35 6.27 9.52
C GLN A 20 16.28 4.95 8.74
N GLY A 21 17.02 4.82 7.64
CA GLY A 21 17.14 3.58 6.87
C GLY A 21 17.77 2.45 7.67
N SER A 22 18.88 2.73 8.38
CA SER A 22 19.51 1.76 9.28
C SER A 22 18.58 1.32 10.41
N LYS A 23 17.83 2.26 10.99
CA LYS A 23 16.82 1.96 12.02
C LYS A 23 15.66 1.13 11.46
N LEU A 24 15.23 1.39 10.22
CA LEU A 24 14.22 0.58 9.55
C LEU A 24 14.71 -0.85 9.38
N ALA A 25 15.94 -1.06 8.90
CA ALA A 25 16.53 -2.39 8.71
C ALA A 25 16.60 -3.18 10.02
N GLU A 26 16.92 -2.52 11.14
CA GLU A 26 16.90 -3.14 12.47
C GLU A 26 15.48 -3.52 12.90
N LEU A 27 14.49 -2.63 12.70
CA LEU A 27 13.10 -2.87 13.06
C LEU A 27 12.43 -3.93 12.19
N LEU A 28 12.87 -4.07 10.93
CA LEU A 28 12.44 -5.14 10.03
C LEU A 28 12.74 -6.54 10.60
N LYS A 29 13.70 -6.66 11.53
CA LYS A 29 14.08 -7.93 12.16
C LYS A 29 13.17 -8.34 13.33
N HIS A 30 12.47 -7.40 13.99
CA HIS A 30 11.88 -7.65 15.31
C HIS A 30 10.34 -7.58 15.39
N ASN A 31 9.60 -7.13 14.36
CA ASN A 31 8.13 -7.07 14.42
C ASN A 31 7.45 -7.59 13.15
N LEU A 32 7.28 -8.90 13.06
CA LEU A 32 6.74 -9.61 11.87
C LEU A 32 5.43 -9.03 11.33
N LYS A 33 4.52 -8.50 12.18
CA LYS A 33 3.23 -7.95 11.72
C LYS A 33 3.36 -6.54 11.14
N THR A 34 4.07 -5.65 11.82
CA THR A 34 4.32 -4.28 11.31
C THR A 34 5.16 -4.31 10.04
N VAL A 35 6.14 -5.21 10.01
CA VAL A 35 7.01 -5.42 8.86
C VAL A 35 6.24 -5.97 7.66
N LYS A 36 5.41 -7.00 7.84
CA LYS A 36 4.53 -7.50 6.78
C LYS A 36 3.56 -6.43 6.27
N SER A 37 3.00 -5.60 7.17
CA SER A 37 2.12 -4.49 6.79
C SER A 37 2.86 -3.45 5.94
N TYR A 38 4.10 -3.12 6.34
CA TYR A 38 4.95 -2.19 5.60
C TYR A 38 5.30 -2.74 4.21
N LEU A 39 5.76 -3.99 4.12
CA LEU A 39 6.11 -4.62 2.83
C LEU A 39 4.92 -4.69 1.87
N LEU A 40 3.73 -5.07 2.36
CA LEU A 40 2.51 -5.09 1.55
C LEU A 40 2.13 -3.69 1.03
N LYS A 41 2.33 -2.65 1.86
CA LYS A 41 2.09 -1.25 1.47
C LYS A 41 3.08 -0.81 0.38
N GLU A 42 4.37 -1.10 0.54
CA GLU A 42 5.40 -0.73 -0.43
C GLU A 42 5.22 -1.49 -1.75
N GLU A 43 4.91 -2.79 -1.70
CA GLU A 43 4.55 -3.57 -2.88
C GLU A 43 3.38 -2.94 -3.64
N PHE A 44 2.34 -2.50 -2.93
CA PHE A 44 1.19 -1.84 -3.57
C PHE A 44 1.54 -0.49 -4.23
N GLN A 45 2.65 0.17 -3.87
CA GLN A 45 3.06 1.39 -4.59
C GLN A 45 3.40 1.11 -6.06
N LEU A 46 3.86 -0.10 -6.38
CA LEU A 46 4.17 -0.52 -7.74
C LEU A 46 2.92 -0.53 -8.63
N PHE A 47 1.73 -0.66 -8.05
CA PHE A 47 0.45 -0.64 -8.77
C PHE A 47 0.31 0.56 -9.72
N TRP A 48 0.78 1.73 -9.29
CA TRP A 48 0.67 2.98 -10.05
C TRP A 48 1.76 3.17 -11.11
N ALA A 49 2.82 2.36 -11.07
CA ALA A 49 3.92 2.41 -12.02
C ALA A 49 3.62 1.62 -13.32
N TYR A 50 2.67 0.68 -13.28
CA TYR A 50 2.30 -0.08 -14.46
C TYR A 50 1.56 0.78 -15.49
N ALA A 51 1.94 0.61 -16.76
CA ALA A 51 1.32 1.27 -17.91
C ALA A 51 0.19 0.43 -18.55
N SER A 52 0.28 -0.90 -18.44
CA SER A 52 -0.65 -1.81 -19.11
C SER A 52 -1.81 -2.21 -18.20
N PRO A 53 -3.07 -2.00 -18.63
CA PRO A 53 -4.26 -2.35 -17.84
C PRO A 53 -4.35 -3.85 -17.47
N TYR A 54 -3.87 -4.73 -18.35
CA TYR A 54 -3.88 -6.17 -18.12
C TYR A 54 -2.96 -6.57 -16.95
N TRP A 55 -1.74 -6.04 -16.91
CA TRP A 55 -0.78 -6.33 -15.84
C TRP A 55 -1.23 -5.76 -14.49
N VAL A 56 -1.91 -4.61 -14.52
CA VAL A 56 -2.52 -3.98 -13.35
C VAL A 56 -3.62 -4.87 -12.75
N GLU A 57 -4.46 -5.46 -13.61
CA GLU A 57 -5.54 -6.35 -13.20
C GLU A 57 -5.01 -7.59 -12.49
N LEU A 58 -4.01 -8.26 -13.09
CA LEU A 58 -3.34 -9.42 -12.49
C LEU A 58 -2.67 -9.05 -11.16
N PHE A 59 -1.95 -7.93 -11.12
CA PHE A 59 -1.30 -7.46 -9.90
C PHE A 59 -2.32 -7.21 -8.79
N LEU A 60 -3.45 -6.56 -9.10
CA LEU A 60 -4.45 -6.24 -8.10
C LEU A 60 -5.05 -7.50 -7.48
N ASP A 61 -5.34 -8.50 -8.30
CA ASP A 61 -5.93 -9.76 -7.86
C ASP A 61 -4.94 -10.57 -7.01
N ASP A 62 -3.68 -10.69 -7.44
CA ASP A 62 -2.62 -11.38 -6.67
C ASP A 62 -2.34 -10.67 -5.34
N TRP A 63 -2.15 -9.35 -5.37
CA TRP A 63 -1.89 -8.56 -4.17
C TRP A 63 -3.05 -8.69 -3.17
N CYS A 64 -4.30 -8.65 -3.64
CA CYS A 64 -5.44 -8.87 -2.77
C CYS A 64 -5.46 -10.29 -2.19
N ALA A 65 -5.16 -11.32 -2.97
CA ALA A 65 -5.10 -12.71 -2.50
C ALA A 65 -3.99 -12.93 -1.46
N LYS A 66 -2.79 -12.38 -1.70
CA LYS A 66 -1.67 -12.36 -0.76
C LYS A 66 -2.03 -11.62 0.53
N THR A 67 -2.63 -10.44 0.41
CA THR A 67 -3.02 -9.61 1.55
C THR A 67 -4.09 -10.28 2.41
N MET A 68 -5.06 -10.98 1.80
CA MET A 68 -6.06 -11.75 2.54
C MET A 68 -5.46 -12.90 3.36
N ARG A 69 -4.34 -13.49 2.91
CA ARG A 69 -3.61 -14.55 3.65
C ARG A 69 -2.68 -14.03 4.75
N SER A 70 -2.43 -12.72 4.82
CA SER A 70 -1.47 -12.10 5.76
C SER A 70 -1.82 -12.21 7.25
N LYS A 71 -3.09 -12.53 7.58
CA LYS A 71 -3.65 -12.47 8.96
C LYS A 71 -3.55 -11.07 9.61
N ILE A 72 -3.50 -10.00 8.81
CA ILE A 72 -3.46 -8.60 9.29
C ILE A 72 -4.79 -7.93 8.95
N GLU A 73 -5.71 -7.87 9.91
CA GLU A 73 -7.08 -7.39 9.68
C GLU A 73 -7.18 -5.97 9.05
N PRO A 74 -6.37 -4.98 9.46
CA PRO A 74 -6.35 -3.69 8.79
C PRO A 74 -6.03 -3.79 7.28
N MET A 75 -5.07 -4.62 6.89
CA MET A 75 -4.69 -4.80 5.48
C MET A 75 -5.75 -5.58 4.71
N LYS A 76 -6.39 -6.58 5.33
CA LYS A 76 -7.53 -7.29 4.72
C LYS A 76 -8.71 -6.36 4.44
N LYS A 77 -8.97 -5.36 5.30
CA LYS A 77 -10.00 -4.34 5.05
C LYS A 77 -9.67 -3.54 3.79
N VAL A 78 -8.41 -3.16 3.60
CA VAL A 78 -7.94 -2.46 2.39
C VAL A 78 -8.09 -3.34 1.15
N ALA A 79 -7.67 -4.62 1.21
CA ALA A 79 -7.85 -5.55 0.09
C ALA A 79 -9.32 -5.74 -0.31
N ARG A 80 -10.23 -5.86 0.66
CA ARG A 80 -11.68 -5.91 0.39
C ARG A 80 -12.19 -4.63 -0.26
N MET A 81 -11.77 -3.47 0.26
CA MET A 81 -12.12 -2.18 -0.35
C MET A 81 -11.62 -2.09 -1.79
N LEU A 82 -10.38 -2.48 -2.06
CA LEU A 82 -9.81 -2.51 -3.42
C LEU A 82 -10.61 -3.41 -4.35
N ARG A 83 -10.95 -4.63 -3.93
CA ARG A 83 -11.81 -5.55 -4.71
C ARG A 83 -13.17 -4.93 -5.04
N ASN A 84 -13.82 -4.28 -4.08
CA ASN A 84 -15.10 -3.61 -4.30
C ASN A 84 -15.00 -2.45 -5.32
N HIS A 85 -13.85 -1.79 -5.41
CA HIS A 85 -13.60 -0.69 -6.34
C HIS A 85 -12.80 -1.10 -7.58
N ARG A 86 -12.58 -2.41 -7.81
CA ARG A 86 -11.75 -2.95 -8.90
C ARG A 86 -12.09 -2.34 -10.25
N ARG A 87 -13.39 -2.28 -10.59
CA ARG A 87 -13.86 -1.70 -11.86
C ARG A 87 -13.41 -0.25 -12.03
N LEU A 88 -13.56 0.58 -10.99
CA LEU A 88 -13.17 1.99 -11.04
C LEU A 88 -11.66 2.15 -11.15
N LEU A 89 -10.89 1.32 -10.43
CA LEU A 89 -9.43 1.32 -10.49
C LEU A 89 -8.94 0.96 -11.88
N LEU A 90 -9.45 -0.13 -12.47
CA LEU A 90 -9.06 -0.56 -13.81
C LEU A 90 -9.47 0.46 -14.88
N ASN A 91 -10.66 1.05 -14.77
CA ASN A 91 -11.13 2.07 -15.71
C ASN A 91 -10.14 3.25 -15.83
N TRP A 92 -9.44 3.62 -14.74
CA TRP A 92 -8.41 4.67 -14.79
C TRP A 92 -7.23 4.30 -15.70
N PHE A 93 -6.80 3.03 -15.70
CA PHE A 93 -5.74 2.54 -16.57
C PHE A 93 -6.21 2.36 -18.02
N TRP A 94 -7.42 1.82 -18.22
CA TRP A 94 -8.02 1.65 -19.55
C TRP A 94 -8.28 2.99 -20.25
N ALA A 95 -8.59 4.04 -19.50
CA ALA A 95 -8.81 5.38 -20.04
C ALA A 95 -7.53 6.20 -20.20
N GLU A 96 -6.34 5.57 -20.22
CA GLU A 96 -5.03 6.23 -20.35
C GLU A 96 -4.83 7.41 -19.38
N ARG A 97 -5.37 7.32 -18.15
CA ARG A 97 -5.30 8.40 -17.15
C ARG A 97 -5.97 9.73 -17.57
N ARG A 98 -6.85 9.71 -18.57
CA ARG A 98 -7.59 10.92 -19.04
C ARG A 98 -8.64 11.42 -18.04
N PHE A 99 -9.02 10.62 -17.05
CA PHE A 99 -9.89 11.04 -15.96
C PHE A 99 -9.08 11.57 -14.78
N SER A 100 -9.56 12.64 -14.14
CA SER A 100 -8.83 13.35 -13.09
C SER A 100 -8.43 12.43 -11.93
N SER A 101 -7.23 12.68 -11.39
CA SER A 101 -6.66 11.95 -10.24
C SER A 101 -7.51 12.02 -8.96
N GLY A 102 -8.65 12.72 -8.95
CA GLY A 102 -9.52 12.89 -7.79
C GLY A 102 -10.06 11.57 -7.21
N VAL A 103 -10.33 10.57 -8.05
CA VAL A 103 -10.73 9.22 -7.57
C VAL A 103 -9.57 8.53 -6.86
N VAL A 104 -8.35 8.65 -7.40
CA VAL A 104 -7.12 8.09 -6.83
C VAL A 104 -6.74 8.81 -5.53
N GLU A 105 -6.87 10.12 -5.47
CA GLU A 105 -6.66 10.91 -4.25
C GLU A 105 -7.70 10.62 -3.17
N GLY A 106 -8.97 10.47 -3.55
CA GLY A 106 -10.03 10.04 -2.63
C GLY A 106 -9.74 8.66 -2.04
N PHE A 107 -9.22 7.75 -2.87
CA PHE A 107 -8.79 6.42 -2.42
C PHE A 107 -7.57 6.49 -1.50
N ASN A 108 -6.54 7.25 -1.87
CA ASN A 108 -5.36 7.48 -1.04
C ASN A 108 -5.70 8.11 0.30
N ASN A 109 -6.67 9.03 0.35
CA ASN A 109 -7.16 9.62 1.59
C ASN A 109 -7.90 8.59 2.45
N LYS A 110 -8.78 7.77 1.88
CA LYS A 110 -9.45 6.67 2.61
C LYS A 110 -8.46 5.62 3.14
N ALA A 111 -7.45 5.28 2.35
CA ALA A 111 -6.36 4.38 2.75
C ALA A 111 -5.55 4.99 3.90
N LYS A 112 -5.08 6.25 3.75
CA LYS A 112 -4.37 7.00 4.80
C LYS A 112 -5.16 7.07 6.11
N LEU A 113 -6.47 7.36 6.04
CA LEU A 113 -7.34 7.45 7.22
C LEU A 113 -7.50 6.09 7.92
N THR A 114 -7.63 5.01 7.15
CA THR A 114 -7.74 3.65 7.69
C THR A 114 -6.43 3.20 8.35
N THR A 115 -5.28 3.59 7.80
CA THR A 115 -3.96 3.33 8.39
C THR A 115 -3.66 4.23 9.60
N ARG A 116 -4.26 5.42 9.70
CA ARG A 116 -4.07 6.34 10.84
C ARG A 116 -4.80 5.91 12.12
N LYS A 117 -5.90 5.16 11.98
CA LYS A 117 -6.76 4.68 13.08
C LYS A 117 -6.40 3.29 13.61
N ALA A 118 -5.38 2.64 13.06
CA ALA A 118 -4.81 1.37 13.54
C ALA A 118 -3.48 1.62 14.28
#